data_AF-A0A848WUZ9-F1
#
_entry.id   AF-A0A848WUZ9-F1
#
_cell.length_a   1.000
_cell.length_b   1.000
_cell.length_c   1.000
_cell.angle_alpha   90.00
_cell.angle_beta   90.00
_cell.angle_gamma   90.00
#
_symmetry.space_group_name_H-M   'P 1'
#
loop_
_entity.id
_entity.type
_entity.pdbx_description
1 polymer ?
#
loop_
_entity_poly.entity_id
_entity_poly.type
_entity_poly.pdbx_seq_one_letter_code
_entity_poly.pdbx_strand_id
1 'polypeptide(L)'
;MAFFSATAGLTAGEPENVHVLPTPPSLEHFQALFEKSPFTRTLNLSDTLVLTGVAQLDGKPVATLIDTEDGQSIAISETPNERGWKMVEFTGLNDLEVAVAAIAFESGEVVRIRYDRERIKSTAQRLKFKSQARAQQAAAKARAQSSGGGPAHGVPQERVAMLKKIDTRELPKGYNPGAGRNAEESHKLHQSYVDRRMGGMSPQQKGAVGQLWQQKVAVDPNMKNRGASFVRIMEHVAEHVPK
;
A
#
# COMPACT_ATOMS: atom_id res chain seq x y z
N MET A 1 49.49 -23.20 85.89
CA MET A 1 50.38 -22.09 86.33
C MET A 1 49.85 -20.80 85.72
N ALA A 2 49.78 -19.75 86.56
CA ALA A 2 49.16 -18.44 86.40
C ALA A 2 49.66 -17.62 85.17
N PHE A 3 49.00 -16.57 84.69
CA PHE A 3 48.91 -15.23 85.31
C PHE A 3 48.01 -14.27 84.48
N PHE A 4 47.25 -13.40 85.17
CA PHE A 4 47.07 -11.92 85.00
C PHE A 4 46.83 -11.32 83.59
N SER A 5 46.15 -10.18 83.35
CA SER A 5 45.43 -9.17 84.14
C SER A 5 44.65 -8.25 83.17
N ALA A 6 43.83 -7.37 83.75
CA ALA A 6 42.94 -6.38 83.15
C ALA A 6 43.58 -5.32 82.22
N THR A 7 42.75 -4.68 81.40
CA THR A 7 42.76 -3.22 81.18
C THR A 7 41.42 -2.73 80.60
N ALA A 8 40.84 -1.75 81.29
CA ALA A 8 39.69 -0.94 80.87
C ALA A 8 40.14 0.20 79.93
N GLY A 9 39.19 0.82 79.21
CA GLY A 9 39.39 2.20 78.75
C GLY A 9 38.73 2.59 77.41
N LEU A 10 37.49 3.08 77.52
CA LEU A 10 36.83 4.13 76.72
C LEU A 10 37.73 4.97 75.78
N THR A 11 37.32 5.19 74.52
CA THR A 11 37.19 6.54 73.92
C THR A 11 36.63 6.50 72.49
N ALA A 12 35.75 7.47 72.21
CA ALA A 12 34.99 7.68 71.00
C ALA A 12 35.82 8.17 69.80
N GLY A 13 35.31 7.94 68.58
CA GLY A 13 35.81 8.55 67.34
C GLY A 13 34.85 8.36 66.15
N GLU A 14 34.18 9.46 65.79
CA GLU A 14 33.53 9.81 64.51
C GLU A 14 32.33 9.02 63.94
N PRO A 15 31.22 9.71 63.56
CA PRO A 15 30.20 9.13 62.69
C PRO A 15 30.74 9.15 61.25
N GLU A 16 31.29 8.03 60.79
CA GLU A 16 31.52 7.85 59.36
C GLU A 16 30.18 7.96 58.64
N ASN A 17 30.03 9.04 57.87
CA ASN A 17 28.95 9.20 56.92
C ASN A 17 29.18 8.16 55.81
N VAL A 18 28.71 6.94 56.06
CA VAL A 18 28.79 5.85 55.09
C VAL A 18 27.93 6.29 53.91
N HIS A 19 28.59 6.71 52.84
CA HIS A 19 27.97 6.88 51.54
C HIS A 19 27.40 5.51 51.13
N VAL A 20 26.15 5.27 51.50
CA VAL A 20 25.39 4.11 51.02
C VAL A 20 25.15 4.35 49.54
N LEU A 21 26.08 3.85 48.73
CA LEU A 21 25.88 3.79 47.30
C LEU A 21 24.69 2.84 47.05
N PRO A 22 23.74 3.22 46.18
CA PRO A 22 22.66 2.32 45.82
C PRO A 22 23.23 1.02 45.26
N THR A 23 22.63 -0.11 45.64
CA THR A 23 23.04 -1.41 45.13
C THR A 23 22.85 -1.43 43.61
N PRO A 24 23.85 -1.86 42.82
CA PRO A 24 23.71 -1.94 41.38
C PRO A 24 22.62 -2.96 41.02
N PRO A 25 21.76 -2.66 40.03
CA PRO A 25 20.72 -3.58 39.62
C PRO A 25 21.34 -4.84 38.99
N SER A 26 20.87 -6.02 39.43
CA SER A 26 21.24 -7.32 38.85
C SER A 26 20.41 -7.65 37.61
N LEU A 27 20.86 -8.63 36.80
CA LEU A 27 20.21 -9.07 35.56
C LEU A 27 18.73 -9.46 35.76
N GLU A 28 18.40 -10.07 36.91
CA GLU A 28 17.04 -10.43 37.32
C GLU A 28 16.08 -9.22 37.28
N HIS A 29 16.55 -8.03 37.65
CA HIS A 29 15.74 -6.80 37.61
C HIS A 29 15.36 -6.37 36.19
N PHE A 30 16.11 -6.84 35.18
CA PHE A 30 15.87 -6.53 33.78
C PHE A 30 15.08 -7.61 33.05
N GLN A 31 14.83 -8.78 33.66
CA GLN A 31 14.15 -9.90 33.00
C GLN A 31 12.74 -9.52 32.52
N ALA A 32 11.99 -8.76 33.33
CA ALA A 32 10.68 -8.24 32.94
C ALA A 32 10.75 -7.29 31.71
N LEU A 33 11.85 -6.55 31.54
CA LEU A 33 12.06 -5.67 30.38
C LEU A 33 12.44 -6.45 29.12
N PHE A 34 13.09 -7.62 29.26
CA PHE A 34 13.34 -8.52 28.13
C PHE A 34 12.07 -9.28 27.71
N GLU A 35 11.27 -9.74 28.67
CA GLU A 35 10.00 -10.42 28.40
C GLU A 35 8.93 -9.45 27.85
N LYS A 36 8.92 -8.20 28.32
CA LYS A 36 7.95 -7.16 27.94
C LYS A 36 8.65 -5.86 27.54
N SER A 37 9.39 -5.91 26.44
CA SER A 37 10.16 -4.76 25.95
C SER A 37 9.26 -3.55 25.66
N PRO A 38 9.55 -2.38 26.25
CA PRO A 38 8.85 -1.14 25.93
C PRO A 38 9.31 -0.53 24.59
N PHE A 39 10.38 -1.04 23.99
CA PHE A 39 10.98 -0.46 22.77
C PHE A 39 10.58 -1.17 21.47
N THR A 40 9.93 -2.34 21.56
CA THR A 40 9.34 -3.03 20.40
C THR A 40 7.83 -2.73 20.25
N ARG A 41 7.33 -1.71 20.95
CA ARG A 41 5.92 -1.32 20.94
C ARG A 41 5.45 -0.99 19.52
N THR A 42 4.34 -1.60 19.13
CA THR A 42 3.61 -1.25 17.90
C THR A 42 2.94 0.10 18.12
N LEU A 43 3.69 1.17 17.88
CA LEU A 43 3.38 2.59 18.10
C LEU A 43 2.10 3.13 17.41
N ASN A 44 1.20 2.28 16.90
CA ASN A 44 0.07 2.68 16.05
C ASN A 44 -1.30 2.09 16.44
N LEU A 45 -1.41 1.21 17.44
CA LEU A 45 -2.70 0.52 17.71
C LEU A 45 -3.80 1.46 18.21
N SER A 46 -3.45 2.53 18.94
CA SER A 46 -4.40 3.60 19.31
C SER A 46 -4.96 4.34 18.09
N ASP A 47 -4.14 4.46 17.06
CA ASP A 47 -4.40 5.29 15.89
C ASP A 47 -5.20 4.55 14.83
N THR A 48 -5.28 3.22 14.94
CA THR A 48 -6.08 2.40 14.05
C THR A 48 -7.39 1.94 14.69
N LEU A 49 -7.48 1.79 16.01
CA LEU A 49 -8.70 1.30 16.66
C LEU A 49 -9.73 2.40 16.92
N VAL A 50 -11.01 2.07 16.68
CA VAL A 50 -12.18 2.92 16.99
C VAL A 50 -13.27 2.06 17.63
N LEU A 51 -13.91 2.56 18.69
CA LEU A 51 -15.08 1.91 19.29
C LEU A 51 -16.28 2.07 18.34
N THR A 52 -16.96 0.97 18.02
CA THR A 52 -18.12 0.97 17.11
C THR A 52 -19.39 0.47 17.76
N GLY A 53 -19.29 -0.24 18.88
CA GLY A 53 -20.45 -0.76 19.57
C GLY A 53 -20.15 -1.22 20.98
N VAL A 54 -21.19 -1.29 21.79
CA VAL A 54 -21.15 -1.77 23.17
C VAL A 54 -22.34 -2.71 23.35
N ALA A 55 -22.09 -3.86 23.95
CA ALA A 55 -23.08 -4.88 24.23
C ALA A 55 -22.89 -5.39 25.67
N GLN A 56 -23.88 -6.11 26.18
CA GLN A 56 -23.73 -6.85 27.43
C GLN A 56 -24.00 -8.33 27.14
N LEU A 57 -23.09 -9.18 27.59
CA LEU A 57 -23.24 -10.64 27.56
C LEU A 57 -23.19 -11.13 29.00
N ASP A 58 -24.25 -11.81 29.45
CA ASP A 58 -24.40 -12.27 30.84
C ASP A 58 -24.20 -11.16 31.89
N GLY A 59 -24.66 -9.94 31.57
CA GLY A 59 -24.51 -8.75 32.42
C GLY A 59 -23.09 -8.16 32.43
N LYS A 60 -22.16 -8.70 31.65
CA LYS A 60 -20.79 -8.18 31.51
C LYS A 60 -20.64 -7.37 30.22
N PRO A 61 -19.93 -6.24 30.27
CA PRO A 61 -19.77 -5.39 29.10
C PRO A 61 -18.83 -6.03 28.06
N VAL A 62 -19.22 -5.92 26.79
CA VAL A 62 -18.43 -6.31 25.62
C VAL A 62 -18.36 -5.11 24.70
N ALA A 63 -17.15 -4.64 24.43
CA ALA A 63 -16.90 -3.57 23.47
C ALA A 63 -16.59 -4.16 22.10
N THR A 64 -17.14 -3.58 21.04
CA THR A 64 -16.78 -3.88 19.66
C THR A 64 -15.95 -2.74 19.10
N LEU A 65 -14.77 -3.06 18.59
CA LEU A 65 -13.86 -2.14 17.95
C LEU A 65 -13.80 -2.44 16.46
N ILE A 66 -13.45 -1.44 15.67
CA ILE A 66 -12.96 -1.63 14.30
C ILE A 66 -11.50 -1.22 14.23
N ASP A 67 -10.68 -2.07 13.62
CA ASP A 67 -9.37 -1.68 13.11
C ASP A 67 -9.58 -0.94 11.79
N THR A 68 -9.27 0.35 11.78
CA THR A 68 -9.49 1.20 10.61
C THR A 68 -8.54 0.88 9.47
N GLU A 69 -7.42 0.18 9.70
CA GLU A 69 -6.45 -0.18 8.67
C GLU A 69 -7.06 -1.16 7.64
N ASP A 70 -7.63 -2.26 8.14
CA ASP A 70 -8.16 -3.35 7.33
C ASP A 70 -9.69 -3.51 7.42
N GLY A 71 -10.33 -2.82 8.36
CA GLY A 71 -11.77 -2.89 8.62
C GLY A 71 -12.18 -4.04 9.54
N GLN A 72 -11.23 -4.71 10.19
CA GLN A 72 -11.53 -5.86 11.04
C GLN A 72 -12.29 -5.44 12.30
N SER A 73 -13.43 -6.10 12.55
CA SER A 73 -14.16 -5.94 13.80
C SER A 73 -13.60 -6.87 14.88
N ILE A 74 -13.39 -6.33 16.09
CA ILE A 74 -12.76 -7.03 17.21
C ILE A 74 -13.65 -6.85 18.43
N ALA A 75 -14.11 -7.96 19.00
CA ALA A 75 -14.83 -7.96 20.28
C ALA A 75 -13.83 -8.08 21.44
N ILE A 76 -14.02 -7.25 22.46
CA ILE A 76 -13.18 -7.22 23.67
C ILE A 76 -14.08 -7.26 24.89
N SER A 77 -13.72 -8.10 25.86
CA SER A 77 -14.36 -8.26 27.15
C SER A 77 -13.32 -8.23 28.26
N GLU A 78 -13.73 -8.40 29.52
CA GLU A 78 -12.80 -8.56 30.65
C GLU A 78 -11.86 -9.77 30.48
N THR A 79 -12.29 -10.80 29.73
CA THR A 79 -11.46 -11.96 29.42
C THR A 79 -10.62 -11.71 28.16
N PRO A 80 -9.33 -12.06 28.16
CA PRO A 80 -8.47 -11.97 26.99
C PRO A 80 -9.08 -12.70 25.78
N ASN A 81 -9.09 -12.03 24.64
CA ASN A 81 -9.43 -12.68 23.37
C ASN A 81 -8.21 -13.45 22.79
N GLU A 82 -8.34 -13.99 21.57
CA GLU A 82 -7.27 -14.73 20.87
C GLU A 82 -5.98 -13.92 20.65
N ARG A 83 -6.03 -12.58 20.77
CA ARG A 83 -4.88 -11.68 20.67
C ARG A 83 -4.26 -11.35 22.03
N GLY A 84 -4.76 -11.95 23.11
CA GLY A 84 -4.38 -11.61 24.48
C GLY A 84 -4.93 -10.27 24.96
N TRP A 85 -5.86 -9.65 24.24
CA TRP A 85 -6.38 -8.31 24.58
C TRP A 85 -7.60 -8.44 25.49
N LYS A 86 -7.63 -7.64 26.55
CA LYS A 86 -8.76 -7.58 27.49
C LYS A 86 -9.15 -6.15 27.82
N MET A 87 -10.42 -5.95 28.11
CA MET A 87 -10.95 -4.69 28.62
C MET A 87 -10.69 -4.62 30.12
N VAL A 88 -10.06 -3.54 30.57
CA VAL A 88 -9.76 -3.30 31.99
C VAL A 88 -10.63 -2.22 32.59
N GLU A 89 -11.19 -1.33 31.76
CA GLU A 89 -12.12 -0.29 32.19
C GLU A 89 -13.11 -0.03 31.06
N PHE A 90 -14.34 0.26 31.42
CA PHE A 90 -15.35 0.68 30.47
C PHE A 90 -16.27 1.73 31.09
N THR A 91 -16.55 2.81 30.34
CA THR A 91 -17.47 3.89 30.72
C THR A 91 -18.43 4.15 29.58
N GLY A 92 -19.67 4.57 29.88
CA GLY A 92 -20.66 4.95 28.86
C GLY A 92 -21.45 3.78 28.27
N LEU A 93 -21.92 2.85 29.11
CA LEU A 93 -22.68 1.66 28.64
C LEU A 93 -23.94 2.01 27.86
N ASN A 94 -24.56 3.14 28.17
CA ASN A 94 -25.83 3.55 27.61
C ASN A 94 -25.70 4.56 26.47
N ASP A 95 -24.50 5.10 26.25
CA ASP A 95 -24.24 6.13 25.24
C ASP A 95 -22.87 5.91 24.61
N LEU A 96 -22.89 5.44 23.36
CA LEU A 96 -21.70 5.14 22.58
C LEU A 96 -20.87 6.39 22.28
N GLU A 97 -21.47 7.57 22.15
CA GLU A 97 -20.74 8.79 21.76
C GLU A 97 -19.81 9.30 22.87
N VAL A 98 -20.13 8.99 24.12
CA VAL A 98 -19.29 9.27 25.29
C VAL A 98 -18.57 8.03 25.83
N ALA A 99 -18.77 6.88 25.20
CA ALA A 99 -18.21 5.63 25.65
C ALA A 99 -16.68 5.61 25.51
N VAL A 100 -16.03 5.05 26.52
CA VAL A 100 -14.57 4.88 26.56
C VAL A 100 -14.27 3.46 27.04
N ALA A 101 -13.53 2.71 26.22
CA ALA A 101 -13.01 1.40 26.58
C ALA A 101 -11.50 1.51 26.81
N ALA A 102 -11.01 1.12 28.00
CA ALA A 102 -9.58 0.96 28.24
C ALA A 102 -9.19 -0.50 28.03
N ILE A 103 -8.23 -0.74 27.15
CA ILE A 103 -7.87 -2.07 26.68
C ILE A 103 -6.43 -2.34 27.03
N ALA A 104 -6.22 -3.41 27.79
CA ALA A 104 -4.91 -3.96 28.05
C ALA A 104 -4.51 -4.92 26.91
N PHE A 105 -3.36 -4.66 26.31
CA PHE A 105 -2.76 -5.50 25.29
C PHE A 105 -1.86 -6.57 25.95
N GLU A 106 -1.50 -7.60 25.18
CA GLU A 106 -0.57 -8.65 25.64
C GLU A 106 0.77 -8.07 26.11
N SER A 107 1.21 -6.97 25.49
CA SER A 107 2.41 -6.21 25.88
C SER A 107 2.33 -5.57 27.27
N GLY A 108 1.15 -5.53 27.89
CA GLY A 108 0.89 -4.86 29.17
C GLY A 108 0.55 -3.37 29.04
N GLU A 109 0.53 -2.82 27.82
CA GLU A 109 0.07 -1.45 27.57
C GLU A 109 -1.45 -1.34 27.74
N VAL A 110 -1.94 -0.20 28.25
CA VAL A 110 -3.37 0.11 28.34
C VAL A 110 -3.68 1.32 27.49
N VAL A 111 -4.57 1.18 26.51
CA VAL A 111 -4.98 2.28 25.61
C VAL A 111 -6.46 2.56 25.80
N ARG A 112 -6.83 3.84 25.85
CA ARG A 112 -8.23 4.31 25.90
C ARG A 112 -8.73 4.55 24.48
N ILE A 113 -9.75 3.80 24.08
CA ILE A 113 -10.37 3.88 22.76
C ILE A 113 -11.78 4.46 22.90
N ARG A 114 -12.15 5.31 21.94
CA ARG A 114 -13.40 6.06 21.92
C ARG A 114 -14.15 5.83 20.62
N TYR A 115 -15.43 6.18 20.65
CA TYR A 115 -16.21 6.30 19.44
C TYR A 115 -15.74 7.52 18.64
N ASP A 116 -15.59 7.35 17.33
CA ASP A 116 -15.27 8.43 16.41
C ASP A 116 -16.01 8.21 15.08
N ARG A 117 -17.10 8.97 14.91
CA ARG A 117 -17.98 8.88 13.75
C ARG A 117 -17.24 9.20 12.44
N GLU A 118 -16.34 10.17 12.44
CA GLU A 118 -15.65 10.62 11.24
C GLU A 118 -14.57 9.63 10.82
N ARG A 119 -13.86 9.03 11.78
CA ARG A 119 -12.96 7.89 11.51
C ARG A 119 -13.71 6.67 10.97
N ILE A 120 -14.91 6.38 11.46
CA ILE A 120 -15.73 5.28 10.92
C ILE A 120 -16.15 5.55 9.47
N LYS A 121 -16.67 6.75 9.18
CA LYS A 121 -17.09 7.13 7.81
C LYS A 121 -15.94 7.09 6.81
N SER A 122 -14.80 7.69 7.18
CA SER A 122 -13.61 7.72 6.33
C SER A 122 -13.06 6.31 6.07
N THR A 123 -13.08 5.43 7.08
CA THR A 123 -12.72 4.01 6.94
C THR A 123 -13.63 3.29 5.96
N ALA A 124 -14.95 3.42 6.12
CA ALA A 124 -15.93 2.82 5.22
C ALA A 124 -15.75 3.29 3.77
N GLN A 125 -15.50 4.59 3.57
CA GLN A 125 -15.25 5.17 2.26
C GLN A 125 -13.94 4.64 1.64
N ARG A 126 -12.85 4.57 2.41
CA ARG A 126 -11.56 4.03 1.98
C ARG A 126 -11.68 2.56 1.55
N LEU A 127 -12.35 1.73 2.34
CA LEU A 127 -12.57 0.32 2.03
C LEU A 127 -13.46 0.14 0.78
N LYS A 128 -14.48 0.99 0.61
CA LYS A 128 -15.30 1.02 -0.61
C LYS A 128 -14.45 1.35 -1.84
N PHE A 129 -13.59 2.36 -1.79
CA PHE A 129 -12.70 2.68 -2.91
C PHE A 129 -11.70 1.57 -3.20
N LYS A 130 -11.10 0.95 -2.17
CA LYS A 130 -10.17 -0.19 -2.33
C LYS A 130 -10.84 -1.39 -3.01
N SER A 131 -12.08 -1.72 -2.62
CA SER A 131 -12.84 -2.81 -3.24
C SER A 131 -13.22 -2.51 -4.69
N GLN A 132 -13.64 -1.26 -5.00
CA GLN A 132 -13.92 -0.83 -6.37
C GLN A 132 -12.68 -0.89 -7.25
N ALA A 133 -11.52 -0.40 -6.77
CA ALA A 133 -10.27 -0.47 -7.52
C ALA A 133 -9.87 -1.92 -7.80
N ARG A 134 -10.00 -2.82 -6.81
CA ARG A 134 -9.74 -4.25 -6.99
C ARG A 134 -10.70 -4.90 -7.99
N ALA A 135 -11.98 -4.56 -7.94
CA ALA A 135 -12.97 -5.04 -8.90
C ALA A 135 -12.68 -4.55 -10.32
N GLN A 136 -12.30 -3.28 -10.49
CA GLN A 136 -11.90 -2.72 -11.78
C GLN A 136 -10.64 -3.40 -12.33
N GLN A 137 -9.63 -3.63 -11.48
CA GLN A 137 -8.42 -4.37 -11.86
C GLN A 137 -8.73 -5.82 -12.24
N ALA A 138 -9.58 -6.51 -11.46
CA ALA A 138 -10.01 -7.87 -11.77
C ALA A 138 -10.78 -7.92 -13.08
N ALA A 139 -11.68 -6.96 -13.33
CA ALA A 139 -12.42 -6.85 -14.58
C ALA A 139 -11.50 -6.51 -15.76
N ALA A 140 -10.51 -5.65 -15.59
CA ALA A 140 -9.50 -5.34 -16.60
C ALA A 140 -8.64 -6.56 -16.91
N LYS A 141 -8.23 -7.33 -15.89
CA LYS A 141 -7.49 -8.58 -16.05
C LYS A 141 -8.35 -9.65 -16.72
N ALA A 142 -9.61 -9.81 -16.32
CA ALA A 142 -10.55 -10.74 -16.95
C ALA A 142 -10.81 -10.35 -18.41
N ARG A 143 -10.94 -9.05 -18.72
CA ARG A 143 -10.99 -8.56 -20.11
C ARG A 143 -9.72 -8.91 -20.85
N ALA A 144 -8.55 -8.60 -20.30
CA ALA A 144 -7.25 -8.91 -20.90
C ALA A 144 -7.06 -10.42 -21.14
N GLN A 145 -7.57 -11.27 -20.25
CA GLN A 145 -7.54 -12.73 -20.37
C GLN A 145 -8.59 -13.26 -21.36
N SER A 146 -9.78 -12.66 -21.44
CA SER A 146 -10.79 -12.98 -22.46
C SER A 146 -10.38 -12.52 -23.86
N SER A 147 -9.64 -11.42 -23.95
CA SER A 147 -8.91 -11.01 -25.16
C SER A 147 -7.54 -11.72 -25.30
N GLY A 148 -7.22 -12.61 -24.36
CA GLY A 148 -5.95 -13.33 -24.22
C GLY A 148 -5.91 -14.66 -24.97
N GLY A 149 -6.87 -14.92 -25.86
CA GLY A 149 -6.71 -15.90 -26.93
C GLY A 149 -5.80 -15.35 -28.03
N GLY A 150 -4.48 -15.34 -27.78
CA GLY A 150 -3.36 -15.32 -28.75
C GLY A 150 -3.37 -14.25 -29.87
N PRO A 151 -2.37 -13.35 -29.96
CA PRO A 151 -2.32 -12.33 -31.01
C PRO A 151 -1.79 -12.85 -32.37
N ALA A 152 -2.07 -14.11 -32.75
CA ALA A 152 -1.59 -14.71 -33.99
C ALA A 152 -2.63 -15.52 -34.80
N HIS A 153 -3.88 -15.65 -34.35
CA HIS A 153 -4.90 -16.45 -35.07
C HIS A 153 -6.09 -15.66 -35.64
N GLY A 154 -6.22 -14.37 -35.36
CA GLY A 154 -7.32 -13.53 -35.87
C GLY A 154 -6.95 -12.57 -37.01
N VAL A 155 -5.66 -12.40 -37.31
CA VAL A 155 -5.19 -11.55 -38.41
C VAL A 155 -4.99 -12.47 -39.63
N PRO A 156 -5.77 -12.33 -40.72
CA PRO A 156 -5.57 -13.15 -41.92
C PRO A 156 -4.11 -13.10 -42.38
N GLN A 157 -3.56 -14.22 -42.85
CA GLN A 157 -2.14 -14.30 -43.26
C GLN A 157 -1.79 -13.24 -44.32
N GLU A 158 -2.73 -12.92 -45.22
CA GLU A 158 -2.61 -11.85 -46.21
C GLU A 158 -2.35 -10.49 -45.55
N ARG A 159 -3.04 -10.20 -44.45
CA ARG A 159 -2.93 -8.97 -43.68
C ARG A 159 -1.61 -8.91 -42.90
N VAL A 160 -1.13 -10.04 -42.38
CA VAL A 160 0.21 -10.15 -41.80
C VAL A 160 1.29 -9.85 -42.84
N ALA A 161 1.17 -10.44 -44.04
CA ALA A 161 2.09 -10.21 -45.14
C ALA A 161 2.08 -8.75 -45.61
N MET A 162 0.89 -8.14 -45.70
CA MET A 162 0.74 -6.72 -46.00
C MET A 162 1.43 -5.82 -44.97
N LEU A 163 1.24 -6.06 -43.67
CA LEU A 163 1.89 -5.29 -42.60
C LEU A 163 3.42 -5.41 -42.66
N LYS A 164 3.96 -6.59 -42.97
CA LYS A 164 5.40 -6.78 -43.21
C LYS A 164 5.89 -5.98 -44.42
N LYS A 165 5.13 -5.96 -45.52
CA LYS A 165 5.44 -5.14 -46.71
C LYS A 165 5.42 -3.64 -46.38
N ILE A 166 4.45 -3.18 -45.58
CA ILE A 166 4.37 -1.78 -45.15
C ILE A 166 5.62 -1.38 -44.38
N ASP A 167 6.12 -2.23 -43.47
CA ASP A 167 7.33 -1.96 -42.68
C ASP A 167 8.61 -1.80 -43.51
N THR A 168 8.70 -2.47 -44.66
CA THR A 168 9.83 -2.35 -45.58
C THR A 168 9.79 -1.09 -46.45
N ARG A 169 8.68 -0.34 -46.45
CA ARG A 169 8.57 0.90 -47.24
C ARG A 169 9.52 1.97 -46.70
N GLU A 170 10.03 2.79 -47.61
CA GLU A 170 10.83 3.95 -47.25
C GLU A 170 10.01 4.93 -46.40
N LEU A 171 10.69 5.64 -45.50
CA LEU A 171 10.06 6.65 -44.68
C LEU A 171 9.73 7.89 -45.54
N PRO A 172 8.67 8.63 -45.21
CA PRO A 172 8.25 9.79 -45.99
C PRO A 172 9.30 10.87 -46.04
N LYS A 173 9.41 11.54 -47.20
CA LYS A 173 10.24 12.74 -47.35
C LYS A 173 9.73 13.81 -46.37
N GLY A 174 10.51 14.08 -45.32
CA GLY A 174 10.16 15.01 -44.24
C GLY A 174 9.95 14.36 -42.86
N TYR A 175 9.97 13.02 -42.76
CA TYR A 175 10.03 12.32 -41.48
C TYR A 175 11.45 11.85 -41.20
N ASN A 176 12.13 12.53 -40.26
CA ASN A 176 13.48 12.17 -39.85
C ASN A 176 13.46 11.56 -38.43
N PRO A 177 13.46 10.23 -38.29
CA PRO A 177 13.52 9.60 -36.98
C PRO A 177 14.87 9.94 -36.33
N GLY A 178 14.85 10.49 -35.11
CA GLY A 178 16.07 10.77 -34.35
C GLY A 178 16.85 12.03 -34.77
N ALA A 179 16.24 12.94 -35.54
CA ALA A 179 16.88 14.22 -35.90
C ALA A 179 16.92 15.27 -34.78
N GLY A 180 16.31 14.98 -33.62
CA GLY A 180 16.41 15.84 -32.45
C GLY A 180 17.78 15.71 -31.79
N ARG A 181 18.27 16.77 -31.14
CA ARG A 181 19.56 16.74 -30.44
C ARG A 181 19.56 15.80 -29.23
N ASN A 182 18.36 15.43 -28.75
CA ASN A 182 18.13 14.50 -27.66
C ASN A 182 16.82 13.72 -27.87
N ALA A 183 16.49 12.84 -26.91
CA ALA A 183 15.30 12.00 -26.96
C ALA A 183 13.98 12.81 -26.96
N GLU A 184 13.92 13.91 -26.20
CA GLU A 184 12.74 14.76 -26.09
C GLU A 184 12.44 15.51 -27.39
N GLU A 185 13.46 16.13 -28.00
CA GLU A 185 13.33 16.80 -29.29
C GLU A 185 12.94 15.81 -30.39
N SER A 186 13.50 14.60 -30.38
CA SER A 186 13.14 13.54 -31.33
C SER A 186 11.68 13.10 -31.18
N HIS A 187 11.19 12.98 -29.94
CA HIS A 187 9.79 12.69 -29.66
C HIS A 187 8.87 13.81 -30.15
N LYS A 188 9.23 15.07 -29.88
CA LYS A 188 8.45 16.24 -30.30
C LYS A 188 8.36 16.35 -31.83
N LEU A 189 9.46 16.10 -32.55
CA LEU A 189 9.47 16.10 -34.02
C LEU A 189 8.56 14.99 -34.56
N HIS A 190 8.64 13.78 -34.00
CA HIS A 190 7.74 12.68 -34.35
C HIS A 190 6.27 13.07 -34.14
N GLN A 191 5.91 13.56 -32.96
CA GLN A 191 4.53 13.95 -32.64
C GLN A 191 4.03 15.07 -33.55
N SER A 192 4.85 16.10 -33.80
CA SER A 192 4.47 17.21 -34.68
C SER A 192 4.16 16.76 -36.12
N TYR A 193 4.88 15.73 -36.61
CA TYR A 193 4.63 15.14 -37.91
C TYR A 193 3.32 14.34 -37.91
N VAL A 194 3.12 13.50 -36.88
CA VAL A 194 1.90 12.69 -36.71
C VAL A 194 0.67 13.58 -36.61
N ASP A 195 0.69 14.61 -35.78
CA ASP A 195 -0.45 15.51 -35.57
C ASP A 195 -0.83 16.23 -36.86
N ARG A 196 0.16 16.74 -37.59
CA ARG A 196 -0.05 17.38 -38.90
C ARG A 196 -0.66 16.40 -39.90
N ARG A 197 -0.15 15.17 -39.95
CA ARG A 197 -0.61 14.16 -40.91
C ARG A 197 -2.02 13.68 -40.59
N MET A 198 -2.30 13.42 -39.32
CA MET A 198 -3.64 13.08 -38.81
C MET A 198 -4.62 14.24 -39.00
N GLY A 199 -4.19 15.49 -38.85
CA GLY A 199 -5.02 16.67 -39.12
C GLY A 199 -5.56 16.72 -40.55
N GLY A 200 -4.81 16.21 -41.52
CA GLY A 200 -5.22 16.13 -42.94
C GLY A 200 -5.97 14.86 -43.36
N MET A 201 -6.23 13.94 -42.42
CA MET A 201 -6.94 12.67 -42.67
C MET A 201 -8.42 12.76 -42.32
N SER A 202 -9.25 12.04 -43.06
CA SER A 202 -10.68 11.89 -42.73
C SER A 202 -10.89 10.97 -41.51
N PRO A 203 -12.05 11.02 -40.85
CA PRO A 203 -12.36 10.13 -39.72
C PRO A 203 -12.23 8.64 -40.08
N GLN A 204 -12.60 8.27 -41.31
CA GLN A 204 -12.47 6.89 -41.80
C GLN A 204 -11.01 6.47 -41.93
N GLN A 205 -10.16 7.34 -42.50
CA GLN A 205 -8.72 7.11 -42.57
C GLN A 205 -8.11 6.96 -41.18
N LYS A 206 -8.47 7.83 -40.22
CA LYS A 206 -8.00 7.72 -38.82
C LYS A 206 -8.40 6.40 -38.17
N GLY A 207 -9.63 5.95 -38.39
CA GLY A 207 -10.11 4.64 -37.93
C GLY A 207 -9.30 3.49 -38.51
N ALA A 208 -9.02 3.52 -39.82
CA ALA A 208 -8.21 2.51 -40.50
C ALA A 208 -6.76 2.47 -39.97
N VAL A 209 -6.15 3.63 -39.70
CA VAL A 209 -4.82 3.70 -39.06
C VAL A 209 -4.82 3.00 -37.71
N GLY A 210 -5.82 3.29 -36.85
CA GLY A 210 -5.95 2.68 -35.54
C GLY A 210 -6.07 1.15 -35.60
N GLN A 211 -6.90 0.64 -36.51
CA GLN A 211 -7.08 -0.80 -36.70
C GLN A 211 -5.80 -1.49 -37.18
N LEU A 212 -5.12 -0.94 -38.18
CA LEU A 212 -3.86 -1.49 -38.69
C LEU A 212 -2.74 -1.42 -37.64
N TRP A 213 -2.72 -0.36 -36.83
CA TRP A 213 -1.76 -0.25 -35.73
C TRP A 213 -1.98 -1.33 -34.66
N GLN A 214 -3.21 -1.55 -34.23
CA GLN A 214 -3.54 -2.62 -33.27
C GLN A 214 -3.12 -4.00 -33.82
N GLN A 215 -3.36 -4.25 -35.09
CA GLN A 215 -2.96 -5.50 -35.75
C GLN A 215 -1.45 -5.63 -35.85
N LYS A 216 -0.73 -4.54 -36.11
CA LYS A 216 0.73 -4.52 -36.12
C LYS A 216 1.31 -4.81 -34.73
N VAL A 217 0.75 -4.22 -33.68
CA VAL A 217 1.15 -4.48 -32.27
C VAL A 217 0.87 -5.93 -31.88
N ALA A 218 -0.22 -6.52 -32.37
CA ALA A 218 -0.53 -7.93 -32.16
C ALA A 218 0.50 -8.85 -32.84
N VAL A 219 0.84 -8.57 -34.10
CA VAL A 219 1.79 -9.38 -34.89
C VAL A 219 3.23 -9.26 -34.37
N ASP A 220 3.63 -8.09 -33.85
CA ASP A 220 5.00 -7.82 -33.38
C ASP A 220 5.00 -6.99 -32.09
N PRO A 221 4.75 -7.61 -30.92
CA PRO A 221 4.64 -6.88 -29.66
C PRO A 221 5.95 -6.24 -29.19
N ASN A 222 7.12 -6.73 -29.63
CA ASN A 222 8.44 -6.27 -29.18
C ASN A 222 9.21 -5.49 -30.26
N MET A 223 8.51 -4.77 -31.14
CA MET A 223 9.14 -4.01 -32.23
C MET A 223 10.01 -2.84 -31.72
N LYS A 224 11.26 -2.72 -32.21
CA LYS A 224 12.22 -1.69 -31.78
C LYS A 224 11.92 -0.28 -32.32
N ASN A 225 11.31 -0.17 -33.51
CA ASN A 225 11.10 1.11 -34.22
C ASN A 225 9.61 1.48 -34.33
N ARG A 226 8.88 1.43 -33.21
CA ARG A 226 7.41 1.65 -33.13
C ARG A 226 6.94 2.89 -33.90
N GLY A 227 7.58 4.03 -33.68
CA GLY A 227 7.19 5.29 -34.32
C GLY A 227 7.34 5.28 -35.84
N ALA A 228 8.38 4.63 -36.37
CA ALA A 228 8.59 4.50 -37.82
C ALA A 228 7.55 3.58 -38.46
N SER A 229 7.22 2.44 -37.84
CA SER A 229 6.15 1.55 -38.31
C SER A 229 4.78 2.23 -38.30
N PHE A 230 4.48 3.02 -37.27
CA PHE A 230 3.24 3.80 -37.22
C PHE A 230 3.12 4.80 -38.37
N VAL A 231 4.20 5.54 -38.67
CA VAL A 231 4.25 6.47 -39.80
C VAL A 231 4.02 5.76 -41.14
N ARG A 232 4.63 4.58 -41.35
CA ARG A 232 4.42 3.80 -42.59
C ARG A 232 2.97 3.35 -42.74
N ILE A 233 2.30 2.96 -41.66
CA ILE A 233 0.88 2.61 -41.66
C ILE A 233 0.03 3.84 -42.01
N MET A 234 0.30 4.99 -41.41
CA MET A 234 -0.40 6.25 -41.71
C MET A 234 -0.32 6.60 -43.20
N GLU A 235 0.86 6.53 -43.80
CA GLU A 235 1.03 6.82 -45.22
C GLU A 235 0.34 5.82 -46.12
N HIS A 236 0.45 4.53 -45.79
CA HIS A 236 -0.24 3.50 -46.54
C HIS A 236 -1.76 3.74 -46.56
N VAL A 237 -2.35 4.10 -45.41
CA VAL A 237 -3.77 4.44 -45.31
C VAL A 237 -4.10 5.71 -46.07
N ALA A 238 -3.27 6.75 -45.99
CA ALA A 238 -3.49 8.00 -46.73
C ALA A 238 -3.49 7.80 -48.26
N GLU A 239 -2.73 6.82 -48.76
CA GLU A 239 -2.66 6.47 -50.18
C GLU A 239 -3.82 5.55 -50.64
N HIS A 240 -4.26 4.61 -49.80
CA HIS A 240 -5.13 3.51 -50.22
C HIS A 240 -6.57 3.60 -49.71
N VAL A 241 -6.84 4.41 -48.68
CA VAL A 241 -8.18 4.62 -48.15
C VAL A 241 -8.70 5.96 -48.67
N PRO A 242 -9.88 6.00 -49.34
CA PRO A 242 -10.44 7.24 -49.84
C PRO A 242 -10.71 8.23 -48.70
N LYS A 243 -10.59 9.53 -49.01
CA LYS A 243 -10.86 10.61 -48.07
C LYS A 243 -12.35 10.77 -47.81
#